data_AF-A0A3S0SII3-F1
#
_entry.id   AF-A0A3S0SII3-F1
#
_cell.length_a   1.000
_cell.length_b   1.000
_cell.length_c   1.000
_cell.angle_alpha   90.00
_cell.angle_beta   90.00
_cell.angle_gamma   90.00
#
_symmetry.space_group_name_H-M   'P 1'
#
loop_
_entity.id
_entity.type
_entity.pdbx_description
1 polymer ?
#
loop_
_entity_poly.entity_id
_entity_poly.type
_entity_poly.pdbx_seq_one_letter_code
_entity_poly.pdbx_strand_id
1 'polypeptide(L)' 'MKTEKKKPVPTPVVDPDAADRDAMFKLYQERGPMTDVDLERAGISRESQARNAAAVAERIRLSEQVAA' A
#
# COMPACT_ATOMS: atom_id res chain seq x y z
N MET A 1 32.05 4.93 -35.91
CA MET A 1 31.11 5.47 -34.91
C MET A 1 30.36 4.29 -34.31
N LYS A 2 30.61 3.94 -33.04
CA LYS A 2 29.91 2.85 -32.36
C LYS A 2 28.80 3.49 -31.53
N THR A 3 27.55 3.31 -31.94
CA THR A 3 26.38 3.79 -31.23
C THR A 3 26.22 2.99 -29.94
N GLU A 4 26.58 3.61 -28.82
CA GLU A 4 26.31 3.09 -27.48
C GLU A 4 24.80 3.01 -27.28
N LYS A 5 24.29 1.78 -27.16
CA LYS A 5 22.89 1.54 -26.78
C LYS A 5 22.71 2.02 -25.34
N LYS A 6 22.08 3.18 -25.18
CA LYS A 6 21.64 3.74 -23.90
C LYS A 6 20.76 2.69 -23.21
N LYS A 7 21.30 1.99 -22.20
CA LYS A 7 20.53 1.06 -21.36
C LYS A 7 19.39 1.86 -20.71
N PRO A 8 18.15 1.34 -20.68
CA PRO A 8 17.07 2.03 -19.98
C PRO A 8 17.46 2.12 -18.50
N VAL A 9 17.47 3.35 -17.99
CA VAL A 9 17.61 3.61 -16.55
C VAL A 9 16.40 2.94 -15.90
N PRO A 10 16.58 2.00 -14.95
CA PRO A 10 15.43 1.47 -14.23
C PRO A 10 14.84 2.63 -13.45
N THR A 11 13.69 3.14 -13.89
CA THR A 11 12.82 3.93 -13.03
C THR A 11 12.65 3.14 -11.74
N PRO A 12 12.92 3.74 -10.56
CA PRO A 12 12.66 3.05 -9.31
C PRO A 12 11.19 2.64 -9.35
N VAL A 13 10.95 1.33 -9.42
CA VAL A 13 9.61 0.77 -9.23
C VAL A 13 9.32 1.04 -7.76
N VAL A 14 8.78 2.23 -7.48
CA VAL A 14 8.16 2.52 -6.21
C VAL A 14 6.98 1.57 -6.17
N ASP A 15 7.12 0.48 -5.42
CA ASP A 15 6.08 -0.52 -5.23
C ASP A 15 4.83 0.19 -4.69
N PRO A 16 3.82 0.48 -5.53
CA PRO A 16 2.70 1.31 -5.12
C PRO A 16 1.89 0.59 -4.02
N ASP A 17 1.90 -0.74 -4.05
CA ASP A 17 1.30 -1.61 -3.06
C ASP A 17 1.90 -1.40 -1.65
N ALA A 18 3.22 -1.20 -1.53
CA ALA A 18 3.84 -0.92 -0.22
C ALA A 18 3.35 0.40 0.41
N ALA A 19 3.23 1.46 -0.40
CA ALA A 19 2.76 2.76 0.06
C ALA A 19 1.26 2.72 0.41
N ASP A 20 0.45 2.10 -0.45
CA ASP A 20 -0.99 1.93 -0.22
C ASP A 20 -1.28 1.07 1.01
N ARG A 21 -0.50 -0.01 1.22
CA ARG A 21 -0.61 -0.85 2.42
C ARG A 21 -0.32 -0.08 3.70
N ASP A 22 0.68 0.81 3.68
CA ASP A 22 0.97 1.66 4.84
C ASP A 22 -0.13 2.69 5.06
N ALA A 23 -0.64 3.30 3.98
CA ALA A 23 -1.77 4.22 4.04
C ALA A 23 -3.03 3.55 4.62
N MET A 24 -3.39 2.36 4.14
CA MET A 24 -4.52 1.58 4.68
C MET A 24 -4.37 1.31 6.19
N PHE A 25 -3.17 0.90 6.62
CA PHE A 25 -2.90 0.62 8.03
C PHE A 25 -2.95 1.89 8.89
N LYS A 26 -2.37 2.99 8.42
CA LYS A 26 -2.39 4.27 9.11
C LYS A 26 -3.81 4.82 9.26
N LEU A 27 -4.59 4.75 8.17
CA LEU A 27 -6.00 5.13 8.19
C LEU A 27 -6.80 4.32 9.20
N TYR A 28 -6.52 3.02 9.32
CA TYR A 28 -7.11 2.18 10.37
C TYR A 28 -6.74 2.67 11.78
N GLN A 29 -5.48 3.01 12.04
CA GLN A 29 -5.07 3.52 13.35
C GLN A 29 -5.71 4.88 13.69
N GLU A 30 -5.90 5.75 12.69
CA GLU A 30 -6.43 7.10 12.90
C GLU A 30 -7.96 7.14 13.03
N ARG A 31 -8.67 6.29 12.28
CA ARG A 31 -10.15 6.36 12.17
C ARG A 31 -10.88 5.05 12.42
N GLY A 32 -10.16 3.95 12.61
CA GLY A 32 -10.73 2.61 12.76
C GLY A 32 -11.05 1.93 11.42
N PRO A 33 -11.87 0.86 11.45
CA PRO A 33 -12.26 0.11 10.25
C PRO A 33 -12.89 1.02 9.18
N MET A 34 -12.45 0.89 7.94
CA MET A 34 -12.95 1.65 6.78
C MET A 34 -13.57 0.75 5.72
N THR A 35 -14.52 1.30 4.98
CA THR A 35 -15.08 0.63 3.79
C THR A 35 -14.15 0.79 2.58
N ASP A 36 -14.36 -0.01 1.54
CA ASP A 36 -13.64 0.13 0.27
C ASP A 36 -13.81 1.52 -0.36
N VAL A 37 -14.99 2.13 -0.16
CA VAL A 37 -15.31 3.49 -0.64
C VAL A 37 -14.52 4.56 0.11
N ASP A 38 -14.33 4.40 1.42
CA ASP A 38 -13.56 5.36 2.22
C ASP A 38 -12.07 5.32 1.85
N LEU A 39 -11.53 4.13 1.60
CA LEU A 39 -10.16 3.94 1.13
C LEU A 39 -9.96 4.49 -0.29
N GLU A 40 -10.96 4.33 -1.16
CA GLU A 40 -10.95 4.91 -2.51
C GLU A 40 -10.95 6.44 -2.46
N ARG A 41 -11.75 7.04 -1.57
CA ARG A 41 -11.73 8.49 -1.29
C ARG A 41 -10.39 8.97 -0.72
N ALA A 42 -9.64 8.10 -0.05
CA ALA A 42 -8.29 8.38 0.42
C ALA A 42 -7.22 8.19 -0.68
N GLY A 43 -7.62 7.86 -1.91
CA GLY A 43 -6.73 7.69 -3.06
C GLY A 43 -6.22 6.25 -3.25
N ILE A 44 -6.70 5.29 -2.47
CA ILE A 44 -6.26 3.89 -2.55
C ILE A 44 -7.20 3.12 -3.47
N SER A 45 -6.70 2.70 -4.62
CA SER A 45 -7.53 2.00 -5.63
C SER A 45 -8.07 0.66 -5.10
N ARG A 46 -9.28 0.26 -5.54
CA ARG A 46 -9.88 -1.04 -5.15
C ARG A 46 -8.99 -2.24 -5.48
N GLU A 47 -8.24 -2.16 -6.57
CA GLU A 47 -7.30 -3.21 -6.95
C GLU A 47 -6.16 -3.35 -5.93
N SER A 48 -5.58 -2.22 -5.51
CA SER A 48 -4.56 -2.18 -4.45
C SER A 48 -5.14 -2.61 -3.10
N GLN A 49 -6.36 -2.18 -2.76
CA GLN A 49 -7.05 -2.64 -1.56
C GLN A 49 -7.18 -4.17 -1.55
N ALA A 50 -7.59 -4.79 -2.66
CA ALA A 50 -7.74 -6.23 -2.75
C ALA A 50 -6.41 -6.99 -2.60
N ARG A 51 -5.32 -6.48 -3.20
CA ARG A 51 -3.98 -7.06 -3.06
C ARG A 51 -3.43 -6.94 -1.64
N ASN A 52 -3.70 -5.81 -0.98
CA ASN A 52 -3.11 -5.48 0.31
C ASN A 52 -4.00 -5.85 1.52
N ALA A 53 -5.29 -6.12 1.33
CA ALA A 53 -6.25 -6.37 2.40
C ALA A 53 -5.78 -7.44 3.40
N ALA A 54 -5.30 -8.58 2.92
CA ALA A 54 -4.83 -9.66 3.79
C ALA A 54 -3.61 -9.24 4.63
N ALA A 55 -2.64 -8.57 4.00
CA ALA A 55 -1.43 -8.08 4.68
C ALA A 55 -1.75 -6.98 5.70
N VAL A 56 -2.66 -6.05 5.38
CA VAL A 56 -3.12 -5.01 6.31
C VAL A 56 -3.87 -5.63 7.48
N ALA A 57 -4.76 -6.59 7.25
CA ALA A 57 -5.52 -7.26 8.31
C ALA A 57 -4.60 -8.00 9.29
N GLU A 58 -3.57 -8.69 8.79
CA GLU A 58 -2.58 -9.33 9.65
C GLU A 58 -1.79 -8.31 10.47
N ARG A 59 -1.37 -7.20 9.84
CA ARG A 59 -0.67 -6.10 10.53
C ARG A 59 -1.52 -5.47 11.63
N ILE A 60 -2.81 -5.26 11.40
CA ILE A 60 -3.78 -4.80 12.39
C ILE A 60 -3.83 -5.74 13.58
N ARG A 61 -4.05 -7.04 13.32
CA ARG A 61 -4.14 -8.06 14.36
C ARG A 61 -2.88 -8.14 15.23
N LEU A 62 -1.71 -8.01 14.63
CA LEU A 62 -0.44 -7.97 15.37
C LEU A 62 -0.31 -6.70 16.21
N SER A 63 -0.69 -5.55 15.66
CA SER A 63 -0.67 -4.28 16.39
C SER A 63 -1.60 -4.28 17.60
N GLU A 64 -2.79 -4.88 17.47
CA GLU A 64 -3.76 -4.97 18.57
C GLU A 64 -3.29 -5.89 19.71
N GLN A 65 -2.54 -6.95 19.39
CA GLN A 65 -1.96 -7.83 20.41
C GLN A 65 -0.83 -7.16 21.21
N VAL A 66 -0.11 -6.20 20.63
CA VAL A 66 0.95 -5.46 21.33
C VAL A 66 0.38 -4.31 22.18
N ALA A 67 -0.80 -3.80 21.82
CA ALA A 67 -1.48 -2.73 22.54
C ALA A 67 -2.36 -3.21 23.71
N ALA A 68 -2.54 -4.53 23.86
CA ALA A 68 -3.32 -5.19 24.91
C ALA A 68 -2.45 -5.57 26.11
#